data_AF-A0A2Y9BFH2-F1
#
_entry.id   AF-A0A2Y9BFH2-F1
#
_cell.length_a   1.000
_cell.length_b   1.000
_cell.length_c   1.000
_cell.angle_alpha   90.00
_cell.angle_beta   90.00
_cell.angle_gamma   90.00
#
_symmetry.space_group_name_H-M   'P 1'
#
loop_
_entity.id
_entity.type
_entity.pdbx_description
1 polymer ?
#
loop_
_entity_poly.entity_id
_entity_poly.type
_entity_poly.pdbx_seq_one_letter_code
_entity_poly.pdbx_strand_id
1 'polypeptide(L)'
;MIVDELFADYLSRPNVRQPILTQYCDGRRVSCPNWMTQWGSKALGDQGYTPIEILRYYYGDDMYINTAQEISGIPSSWPGYTLEIGSSGDKVRQMQEQLNVIAGAYPAIPKIEADGIYGPATAASVEVFQSVFGLPQTGTVDYRTWYKISEIYVGVSRIAELV
;
A
#
# COMPACT_ATOMS: atom_id res chain seq x y z
N MET A 1 4.29 -4.02 3.52
CA MET A 1 4.20 -4.88 4.72
C MET A 1 3.32 -6.07 4.37
N ILE A 2 3.42 -7.20 5.08
CA ILE A 2 2.54 -8.36 4.81
C ILE A 2 1.06 -8.00 4.93
N VAL A 3 0.75 -7.03 5.80
CA VAL A 3 -0.61 -6.52 5.99
C VAL A 3 -1.14 -5.88 4.70
N ASP A 4 -0.28 -5.15 4.00
CA ASP A 4 -0.64 -4.41 2.79
C ASP A 4 -0.84 -5.35 1.61
N GLU A 5 -0.02 -6.38 1.49
CA GLU A 5 -0.10 -7.40 0.44
C GLU A 5 -1.33 -8.32 0.62
N LEU A 6 -1.80 -8.51 1.86
CA LEU A 6 -2.88 -9.46 2.14
C LEU A 6 -4.24 -8.81 2.40
N PHE A 7 -4.29 -7.63 3.02
CA PHE A 7 -5.55 -7.05 3.51
C PHE A 7 -5.98 -5.80 2.74
N ALA A 8 -5.12 -5.18 1.94
CA ALA A 8 -5.53 -4.09 1.06
C ALA A 8 -6.22 -4.62 -0.21
N ASP A 9 -5.90 -5.85 -0.62
CA ASP A 9 -6.43 -6.45 -1.85
C ASP A 9 -7.67 -7.29 -1.59
N TYR A 10 -8.62 -7.23 -2.53
CA TYR A 10 -9.84 -8.00 -2.52
C TYR A 10 -10.20 -8.49 -3.91
N LEU A 11 -10.91 -9.62 -3.96
CA LEU A 11 -11.37 -10.23 -5.18
C LEU A 11 -12.73 -9.64 -5.59
N SER A 12 -12.91 -9.38 -6.87
CA SER A 12 -14.16 -8.80 -7.38
C SER A 12 -14.52 -9.30 -8.77
N ARG A 13 -15.78 -9.02 -9.16
CA ARG A 13 -16.33 -9.19 -10.49
C ARG A 13 -17.02 -7.90 -10.94
N PRO A 14 -17.16 -7.66 -12.25
CA PRO A 14 -17.97 -6.57 -12.75
C PRO A 14 -19.37 -6.57 -12.14
N ASN A 15 -19.82 -5.41 -11.66
CA ASN A 15 -21.15 -5.19 -11.06
C ASN A 15 -21.43 -5.89 -9.73
N VAL A 16 -20.44 -6.53 -9.10
CA VAL A 16 -20.57 -7.09 -7.74
C VAL A 16 -19.94 -6.14 -6.73
N ARG A 17 -20.73 -5.60 -5.80
CA ARG A 17 -20.27 -4.61 -4.81
C ARG A 17 -19.49 -5.22 -3.63
N GLN A 18 -19.68 -6.49 -3.32
CA GLN A 18 -19.05 -7.15 -2.17
C GLN A 18 -17.82 -7.95 -2.60
N PRO A 19 -16.79 -8.05 -1.75
CA PRO A 19 -15.65 -8.92 -1.99
C PRO A 19 -16.07 -10.38 -2.23
N ILE A 20 -15.42 -11.03 -3.19
CA ILE A 20 -15.66 -12.44 -3.49
C ILE A 20 -14.84 -13.30 -2.53
N LEU A 21 -15.54 -14.14 -1.77
CA LEU A 21 -14.90 -15.20 -0.99
C LEU A 21 -14.37 -16.29 -1.92
N THR A 22 -13.07 -16.59 -1.84
CA THR A 22 -12.49 -17.79 -2.45
C THR A 22 -12.11 -18.79 -1.38
N GLN A 23 -12.85 -19.90 -1.34
CA GLN A 23 -12.53 -21.04 -0.49
C GLN A 23 -11.70 -22.04 -1.30
N TYR A 24 -10.79 -22.72 -0.61
CA TYR A 24 -10.07 -23.83 -1.21
C TYR A 24 -10.17 -25.09 -0.34
N CYS A 25 -10.19 -26.25 -1.00
CA CYS A 25 -10.02 -27.53 -0.33
C CYS A 25 -8.66 -28.15 -0.71
N ASP A 26 -8.28 -29.22 -0.02
CA ASP A 26 -7.06 -29.97 -0.31
C ASP A 26 -6.98 -30.39 -1.80
N GLY A 27 -8.05 -30.98 -2.35
CA GLY A 27 -8.10 -31.42 -3.74
C GLY A 27 -7.43 -32.77 -4.02
N ARG A 28 -6.79 -33.41 -3.01
CA ARG A 28 -6.24 -34.77 -3.11
C ARG A 28 -7.08 -35.81 -2.37
N ARG A 29 -7.48 -35.50 -1.14
CA ARG A 29 -8.33 -36.35 -0.27
C ARG A 29 -9.80 -35.96 -0.34
N VAL A 30 -10.08 -34.69 -0.64
CA VAL A 30 -11.43 -34.13 -0.73
C VAL A 30 -11.58 -33.46 -2.10
N SER A 31 -12.65 -33.80 -2.82
CA SER A 31 -13.02 -33.14 -4.07
C SER A 31 -13.98 -31.98 -3.79
N CYS A 32 -13.68 -30.79 -4.32
CA CYS A 32 -14.52 -29.60 -4.22
C CYS A 32 -14.80 -29.04 -5.62
N PRO A 33 -15.89 -29.47 -6.26
CA PRO A 33 -16.26 -28.97 -7.59
C PRO A 33 -16.46 -27.45 -7.56
N ASN A 34 -15.89 -26.76 -8.57
CA ASN A 34 -15.98 -25.31 -8.76
C ASN A 34 -15.25 -24.45 -7.71
N TRP A 35 -14.43 -25.06 -6.84
CA TRP A 35 -13.58 -24.34 -5.90
C TRP A 35 -12.11 -24.47 -6.29
N MET A 36 -11.31 -23.51 -5.85
CA MET A 36 -9.87 -23.63 -5.92
C MET A 36 -9.39 -24.81 -5.07
N THR A 37 -8.35 -25.50 -5.52
CA THR A 37 -7.74 -26.59 -4.76
C THR A 37 -6.33 -26.20 -4.34
N GLN A 38 -5.93 -26.53 -3.12
CA GLN A 38 -4.62 -26.17 -2.57
C GLN A 38 -3.47 -26.70 -3.45
N TRP A 39 -3.49 -27.99 -3.79
CA TRP A 39 -2.40 -28.57 -4.58
C TRP A 39 -2.47 -28.20 -6.05
N GLY A 40 -3.67 -27.97 -6.60
CA GLY A 40 -3.82 -27.51 -7.98
C GLY A 40 -3.35 -26.07 -8.16
N SER A 41 -3.70 -25.15 -7.25
CA SER A 41 -3.21 -23.77 -7.30
C SER A 41 -1.70 -23.70 -7.07
N LYS A 42 -1.14 -24.50 -6.15
CA LYS A 42 0.32 -24.63 -6.00
C LYS A 42 0.97 -25.11 -7.30
N ALA A 43 0.44 -26.14 -7.94
CA ALA A 43 1.01 -26.67 -9.18
C ALA A 43 0.97 -25.67 -10.34
N LEU A 44 -0.07 -24.83 -10.42
CA LEU A 44 -0.13 -23.73 -11.39
C LEU A 44 0.90 -22.64 -11.05
N GLY A 45 1.05 -22.29 -9.77
CA GLY A 45 2.10 -21.36 -9.32
C GLY A 45 3.52 -21.89 -9.64
N ASP A 46 3.78 -23.17 -9.43
CA ASP A 46 5.05 -23.83 -9.81
C ASP A 46 5.33 -23.77 -11.32
N GLN A 47 4.27 -23.65 -12.15
CA GLN A 47 4.36 -23.47 -13.61
C GLN A 47 4.52 -22.00 -14.03
N GLY A 48 4.57 -21.07 -13.07
CA GLY A 48 4.76 -19.64 -13.32
C GLY A 48 3.48 -18.84 -13.52
N TYR A 49 2.31 -19.43 -13.27
CA TYR A 49 1.05 -18.69 -13.31
C TYR A 49 1.02 -17.63 -12.20
N THR A 50 0.61 -16.43 -12.55
CA THR A 50 0.37 -15.34 -11.60
C THR A 50 -0.89 -15.60 -10.76
N PRO A 51 -1.04 -14.94 -9.59
CA PRO A 51 -2.22 -15.10 -8.75
C PRO A 51 -3.54 -14.86 -9.50
N ILE A 52 -3.60 -13.86 -10.38
CA ILE A 52 -4.81 -13.55 -11.17
C ILE A 52 -5.13 -14.65 -12.20
N GLU A 53 -4.12 -15.23 -12.85
CA GLU A 53 -4.32 -16.32 -13.81
C GLU A 53 -4.82 -17.59 -13.12
N ILE A 54 -4.30 -17.90 -11.92
CA ILE A 54 -4.77 -19.02 -11.10
C ILE A 54 -6.25 -18.80 -10.71
N LEU A 55 -6.61 -17.59 -10.28
CA LEU A 55 -8.01 -17.28 -9.93
C LEU A 55 -8.95 -17.44 -11.13
N ARG A 56 -8.53 -16.97 -12.30
CA ARG A 56 -9.32 -17.10 -13.54
C ARG A 56 -9.44 -18.55 -14.02
N TYR A 57 -8.41 -19.37 -13.80
CA TYR A 57 -8.48 -20.81 -14.06
C TYR A 57 -9.63 -21.49 -13.29
N TYR A 58 -9.83 -21.13 -12.02
CA TYR A 58 -10.85 -21.76 -11.17
C TYR A 58 -12.23 -21.12 -11.26
N TYR A 59 -12.28 -19.80 -11.44
CA TYR A 59 -13.52 -19.03 -11.29
C TYR A 59 -13.96 -18.32 -12.58
N GLY A 60 -13.18 -18.36 -13.65
CA GLY A 60 -13.47 -17.70 -14.93
C GLY A 60 -12.81 -16.34 -15.09
N ASP A 61 -12.80 -15.84 -16.34
CA ASP A 61 -12.00 -14.68 -16.76
C ASP A 61 -12.47 -13.32 -16.21
N ASP A 62 -13.67 -13.26 -15.64
CA ASP A 62 -14.27 -12.04 -15.08
C ASP A 62 -13.85 -11.75 -13.63
N MET A 63 -12.87 -12.48 -13.11
CA MET A 63 -12.24 -12.21 -11.82
C MET A 63 -11.16 -11.13 -11.93
N TYR A 64 -11.08 -10.30 -10.88
CA TYR A 64 -10.07 -9.26 -10.68
C TYR A 64 -9.56 -9.24 -9.24
N ILE A 65 -8.29 -8.88 -9.06
CA ILE A 65 -7.71 -8.48 -7.77
C ILE A 65 -7.68 -6.96 -7.79
N ASN A 66 -8.41 -6.33 -6.87
CA ASN A 66 -8.44 -4.87 -6.72
C ASN A 66 -7.91 -4.47 -5.35
N THR A 67 -7.37 -3.27 -5.26
CA THR A 67 -6.93 -2.69 -3.98
C THR A 67 -8.01 -1.76 -3.43
N ALA A 68 -8.28 -1.84 -2.13
CA ALA A 68 -9.20 -0.96 -1.43
C ALA A 68 -8.72 0.50 -1.52
N GLN A 69 -9.61 1.41 -1.90
CA GLN A 69 -9.29 2.83 -2.06
C GLN A 69 -9.09 3.54 -0.72
N GLU A 70 -9.75 3.06 0.34
CA GLU A 70 -9.80 3.73 1.65
C GLU A 70 -9.41 2.75 2.75
N ILE A 71 -8.36 3.08 3.49
CA ILE A 71 -8.02 2.43 4.76
C ILE A 71 -8.50 3.37 5.86
N SER A 72 -9.49 2.95 6.66
CA SER A 72 -10.03 3.80 7.72
C SER A 72 -8.96 4.11 8.79
N GLY A 73 -8.87 5.38 9.22
CA GLY A 73 -7.99 5.79 10.31
C GLY A 73 -6.64 6.39 9.90
N ILE A 74 -6.34 6.46 8.60
CA ILE A 74 -5.24 7.28 8.05
C ILE A 74 -5.81 8.48 7.28
N PRO A 75 -5.07 9.59 7.16
CA PRO A 75 -5.59 10.79 6.49
C PRO A 75 -5.79 10.62 4.99
N SER A 76 -5.04 9.71 4.35
CA SER A 76 -5.04 9.53 2.89
C SER A 76 -4.30 8.28 2.45
N SER A 77 -4.87 7.55 1.49
CA SER A 77 -4.25 6.37 0.87
C SER A 77 -3.14 6.73 -0.12
N TRP A 78 -2.17 5.83 -0.27
CA TRP A 78 -1.11 5.95 -1.27
C TRP A 78 -1.69 6.07 -2.68
N PRO A 79 -1.16 6.96 -3.55
CA PRO A 79 -1.78 7.28 -4.83
C PRO A 79 -1.66 6.20 -5.93
N GLY A 80 -1.08 5.04 -5.63
CA GLY A 80 -0.87 3.96 -6.61
C GLY A 80 0.42 4.09 -7.43
N TYR A 81 1.25 5.10 -7.16
CA TYR A 81 2.55 5.31 -7.80
C TYR A 81 3.56 5.93 -6.82
N THR A 82 4.85 5.72 -7.08
CA THR A 82 5.95 6.27 -6.27
C THR A 82 6.05 7.78 -6.48
N LEU A 83 6.16 8.55 -5.38
CA LEU A 83 6.49 9.97 -5.48
C LEU A 83 8.01 10.13 -5.48
N GLU A 84 8.52 10.80 -6.49
CA GLU A 84 9.94 11.01 -6.73
C GLU A 84 10.17 12.34 -7.45
N ILE A 85 11.43 12.74 -7.64
CA ILE A 85 11.76 14.02 -8.27
C ILE A 85 11.02 14.18 -9.60
N GLY A 86 10.28 15.29 -9.72
CA GLY A 86 9.42 15.60 -10.87
C GLY A 86 7.94 15.25 -10.67
N SER A 87 7.59 14.47 -9.64
CA SER A 87 6.20 14.28 -9.22
C SER A 87 5.59 15.60 -8.76
N SER A 88 4.30 15.82 -9.00
CA SER A 88 3.59 17.01 -8.52
C SER A 88 2.11 16.75 -8.29
N GLY A 89 1.46 17.66 -7.56
CA GLY A 89 0.01 17.65 -7.28
C GLY A 89 -0.33 17.43 -5.80
N ASP A 90 -1.61 17.25 -5.52
CA ASP A 90 -2.15 17.27 -4.16
C ASP A 90 -1.56 16.18 -3.25
N LYS A 91 -1.21 15.02 -3.83
CA LYS A 91 -0.60 13.91 -3.08
C LYS A 91 0.83 14.23 -2.63
N VAL A 92 1.58 15.00 -3.43
CA VAL A 92 2.90 15.50 -3.03
C VAL A 92 2.72 16.54 -1.92
N ARG A 93 1.81 17.50 -2.10
CA ARG A 93 1.55 18.55 -1.11
C ARG A 93 1.16 17.95 0.24
N GLN A 94 0.23 17.01 0.23
CA GLN A 94 -0.23 16.33 1.44
C GLN A 94 0.89 15.58 2.15
N MET A 95 1.76 14.89 1.42
CA MET A 95 2.92 14.22 1.99
C MET A 95 3.89 15.24 2.61
N GLN A 96 4.16 16.36 1.92
CA GLN A 96 5.01 17.44 2.43
C GLN A 96 4.45 18.05 3.72
N GLU A 97 3.13 18.28 3.79
CA GLU A 97 2.45 18.77 4.99
C GLU A 97 2.61 17.79 6.17
N GLN A 98 2.38 16.50 5.94
CA GLN A 98 2.58 15.47 6.97
C GLN A 98 4.03 15.42 7.43
N LEU A 99 4.99 15.44 6.51
CA LEU A 99 6.42 15.43 6.81
C LEU A 99 6.83 16.65 7.65
N ASN A 100 6.27 17.82 7.37
CA ASN A 100 6.51 19.04 8.13
C ASN A 100 5.95 18.99 9.55
N VAL A 101 4.79 18.36 9.76
CA VAL A 101 4.25 18.12 11.11
C VAL A 101 5.16 17.17 11.89
N ILE A 102 5.63 16.09 11.24
CA ILE A 102 6.58 15.14 11.83
C ILE A 102 7.89 15.84 12.20
N ALA A 103 8.42 16.71 11.33
CA ALA A 103 9.62 17.49 11.57
C ALA A 103 9.51 18.42 12.80
N GLY A 104 8.29 18.73 13.26
CA GLY A 104 8.08 19.43 14.53
C GLY A 104 8.50 18.60 15.76
N ALA A 105 8.28 17.28 15.74
CA ALA A 105 8.66 16.36 16.81
C ALA A 105 10.03 15.70 16.57
N TYR A 106 10.51 15.66 15.32
CA TYR A 106 11.77 15.05 14.92
C TYR A 106 12.66 16.08 14.18
N PRO A 107 13.40 16.93 14.92
CA PRO A 107 14.14 18.06 14.33
C PRO A 107 15.25 17.70 13.35
N ALA A 108 15.68 16.42 13.33
CA ALA A 108 16.64 15.92 12.35
C ALA A 108 16.06 15.95 10.93
N ILE A 109 14.74 15.82 10.77
CA ILE A 109 14.06 15.86 9.48
C ILE A 109 13.93 17.32 9.03
N PRO A 110 14.52 17.71 7.89
CA PRO A 110 14.41 19.06 7.38
C PRO A 110 12.96 19.42 7.05
N LYS A 111 12.51 20.60 7.49
CA LYS A 111 11.26 21.17 6.98
C LYS A 111 11.42 21.57 5.51
N ILE A 112 10.34 21.40 4.76
CA ILE A 112 10.28 21.67 3.33
C ILE A 112 9.09 22.55 3.00
N GLU A 113 9.10 23.16 1.84
CA GLU A 113 7.91 23.85 1.32
C GLU A 113 6.86 22.81 0.92
N ALA A 114 5.60 23.05 1.27
CA ALA A 114 4.47 22.21 0.86
C ALA A 114 3.79 22.77 -0.40
N ASP A 115 4.58 22.96 -1.45
CA ASP A 115 4.16 23.54 -2.73
C ASP A 115 3.41 22.53 -3.63
N GLY A 116 3.52 21.24 -3.33
CA GLY A 116 3.03 20.16 -4.18
C GLY A 116 3.99 19.78 -5.30
N ILE A 117 5.27 20.14 -5.20
CA ILE A 117 6.33 19.79 -6.17
C ILE A 117 7.40 18.95 -5.47
N TYR A 118 7.64 17.75 -6.01
CA TYR A 118 8.66 16.88 -5.46
C TYR A 118 10.02 17.28 -6.04
N GLY A 119 10.68 18.22 -5.38
CA GLY A 119 12.02 18.68 -5.74
C GLY A 119 13.15 18.01 -4.93
N PRO A 120 14.41 18.42 -5.15
CA PRO A 120 15.57 17.92 -4.41
C PRO A 120 15.46 18.10 -2.89
N ALA A 121 14.84 19.21 -2.43
CA ALA A 121 14.61 19.45 -1.01
C ALA A 121 13.66 18.41 -0.38
N THR A 122 12.57 18.08 -1.09
CA THR A 122 11.62 17.03 -0.69
C THR A 122 12.32 15.67 -0.64
N ALA A 123 13.10 15.33 -1.68
CA ALA A 123 13.85 14.07 -1.72
C ALA A 123 14.82 13.93 -0.55
N ALA A 124 15.60 14.97 -0.24
CA ALA A 124 16.54 14.97 0.88
C ALA A 124 15.83 14.84 2.24
N SER A 125 14.68 15.51 2.42
CA SER A 125 13.90 15.37 3.65
C SER A 125 13.32 13.96 3.82
N VAL A 126 12.85 13.36 2.73
CA VAL A 126 12.36 11.97 2.71
C VAL A 126 13.49 10.98 3.01
N GLU A 127 14.69 11.18 2.47
CA GLU A 127 15.85 10.33 2.73
C GLU A 127 16.24 10.36 4.22
N VAL A 128 16.20 11.54 4.84
CA VAL A 128 16.42 11.67 6.30
C VAL A 128 15.30 11.00 7.09
N PHE A 129 14.04 11.20 6.72
CA PHE A 129 12.91 10.50 7.33
C PHE A 129 13.10 8.97 7.26
N GLN A 130 13.48 8.45 6.09
CA GLN A 130 13.75 7.03 5.89
C GLN A 130 14.87 6.54 6.81
N SER A 131 15.96 7.31 6.92
CA SER A 131 17.04 7.01 7.87
C SER A 131 16.57 6.97 9.32
N VAL A 132 15.77 7.95 9.76
CA VAL A 132 15.27 8.05 11.15
C VAL A 132 14.40 6.86 11.51
N PHE A 133 13.60 6.35 10.56
CA PHE A 133 12.64 5.27 10.81
C PHE A 133 13.05 3.90 10.26
N GLY A 134 14.32 3.72 9.89
CA GLY A 134 14.88 2.42 9.49
C GLY A 134 14.35 1.89 8.16
N LEU A 135 13.98 2.78 7.24
CA LEU A 135 13.59 2.45 5.87
C LEU A 135 14.81 2.53 4.92
N PRO A 136 14.75 1.88 3.75
CA PRO A 136 15.72 2.14 2.68
C PRO A 136 15.75 3.63 2.31
N GLN A 137 16.95 4.20 2.28
CA GLN A 137 17.19 5.63 1.99
C GLN A 137 17.20 5.87 0.48
N THR A 138 16.02 5.86 -0.13
CA THR A 138 15.86 6.07 -1.59
C THR A 138 15.61 7.52 -1.94
N GLY A 139 15.19 8.35 -0.97
CA GLY A 139 14.70 9.71 -1.23
C GLY A 139 13.40 9.75 -2.04
N THR A 140 12.74 8.60 -2.22
CA THR A 140 11.46 8.44 -2.92
C THR A 140 10.39 7.92 -1.96
N VAL A 141 9.14 8.32 -2.17
CA VAL A 141 8.00 7.86 -1.37
C VAL A 141 7.27 6.76 -2.12
N ASP A 142 7.74 5.53 -1.92
CA ASP A 142 7.01 4.32 -2.29
C ASP A 142 5.86 4.06 -1.30
N TYR A 143 5.11 2.97 -1.54
CA TYR A 143 4.02 2.55 -0.65
C TYR A 143 4.50 2.49 0.81
N ARG A 144 5.63 1.83 1.08
CA ARG A 144 6.13 1.60 2.46
C ARG A 144 6.45 2.92 3.15
N THR A 145 7.10 3.83 2.43
CA THR A 145 7.45 5.15 2.95
C THR A 145 6.19 5.99 3.20
N TRP A 146 5.21 5.98 2.29
CA TRP A 146 3.94 6.71 2.46
C TRP A 146 3.21 6.34 3.75
N TYR A 147 3.03 5.04 3.98
CA TYR A 147 2.32 4.57 5.16
C TYR A 147 3.12 4.78 6.44
N LYS A 148 4.46 4.72 6.38
CA LYS A 148 5.29 5.08 7.53
C LYS A 148 5.14 6.56 7.88
N ILE A 149 5.12 7.47 6.89
CA ILE A 149 4.84 8.89 7.12
C ILE A 149 3.46 9.06 7.76
N SER A 150 2.43 8.40 7.22
CA SER A 150 1.06 8.48 7.75
C SER A 150 0.96 7.97 9.20
N GLU A 151 1.60 6.85 9.53
CA GLU A 151 1.65 6.28 10.89
C GLU A 151 2.25 7.28 11.87
N ILE A 152 3.44 7.82 11.55
CA ILE A 152 4.15 8.75 12.43
C ILE A 152 3.37 10.06 12.54
N TYR A 153 2.81 10.57 11.44
CA TYR A 153 1.95 11.76 11.42
C TYR A 153 0.78 11.62 12.40
N VAL A 154 0.01 10.53 12.32
CA VAL A 154 -1.11 10.27 13.24
C VAL A 154 -0.62 10.16 14.69
N GLY A 155 0.53 9.54 14.91
CA GLY A 155 1.15 9.43 16.23
C GLY A 155 1.48 10.79 16.83
N VAL A 156 2.15 11.67 16.07
CA VAL A 156 2.57 12.99 16.56
C VAL A 156 1.41 13.99 16.64
N SER A 157 0.42 13.91 15.74
CA SER A 157 -0.72 14.83 15.73
C SER A 157 -1.62 14.60 16.94
N ARG A 158 -1.85 13.34 17.33
CA ARG A 158 -2.60 13.01 18.55
C ARG A 158 -1.90 13.46 19.84
N ILE A 159 -0.56 13.46 19.86
CA ILE A 159 0.19 14.00 21.00
C ILE A 159 -0.01 15.52 21.08
N ALA A 160 -0.01 16.23 19.95
CA ALA A 160 -0.22 17.67 19.90
C ALA A 160 -1.63 18.12 20.34
N GLU A 161 -2.64 17.25 20.23
CA GLU A 161 -4.01 17.52 20.70
C GLU A 161 -4.19 17.39 22.22
N LEU A 162 -3.21 16.85 22.94
CA LEU A 162 -3.28 16.56 24.38
C LEU A 162 -2.52 17.60 25.26
N VAL A 163 -1.94 18.65 24.67
CA VAL A 163 -1.09 19.66 25.35
C VAL A 163 -1.73 21.04 25.37
#